data_AF-A0A543DX00-F1
#
_entry.id   AF-A0A543DX00-F1
#
_cell.length_a   1.000
_cell.length_b   1.000
_cell.length_c   1.000
_cell.angle_alpha   90.00
_cell.angle_beta   90.00
_cell.angle_gamma   90.00
#
_symmetry.space_group_name_H-M   'P 1'
#
loop_
_entity.id
_entity.type
_entity.pdbx_description
1 polymer ?
#
loop_
_entity_poly.entity_id
_entity_poly.type
_entity_poly.pdbx_seq_one_letter_code
_entity_poly.pdbx_strand_id
1 'polypeptide(L)'
;MRATAAVTRFGPRYEPAATVGLGESFTLETVDCYDGQFTSADVLRPDIDMTRFNRATGPVHVEGVAPGDWVRVNVEDVEVRGPGVMAVAPGLGVLGERVEQASTRLLPVASGRVWLTEQVGVPLDPMIGIIGVATDGETVPSSVPGRHGGNLDTKLVRAGAAVAFRANQPGLGLAAGDLHAVMGDGELGGTGVEIGGRVRLSVERLPRHEGTWPLLFSADAVHVLASATTVDEAVRAGFAEAVRIVAAGHDIAWPDAYRLTSIVADLQVSQVVNPRVTVRVRLPRQWCPATWTGA
;
A
#
# COMPACT_ATOMS: atom_id res chain seq x y z
N MET A 1 -14.15 -8.16 -9.36
CA MET A 1 -14.89 -6.89 -9.37
C MET A 1 -14.27 -5.96 -10.39
N ARG A 2 -15.08 -5.26 -11.20
CA ARG A 2 -14.60 -4.39 -12.28
C ARG A 2 -14.11 -3.05 -11.72
N ALA A 3 -13.17 -2.41 -12.42
CA ALA A 3 -12.62 -1.10 -12.07
C ALA A 3 -13.67 0.03 -11.94
N THR A 4 -14.86 -0.14 -12.54
CA THR A 4 -15.94 0.84 -12.48
C THR A 4 -16.50 1.05 -11.06
N ALA A 5 -16.38 0.05 -10.19
CA ALA A 5 -16.73 0.17 -8.78
C ALA A 5 -15.46 0.51 -7.98
N ALA A 6 -15.16 1.81 -7.91
CA ALA A 6 -13.96 2.33 -7.26
C ALA A 6 -14.24 3.64 -6.50
N VAL A 7 -13.47 3.87 -5.45
CA VAL A 7 -13.56 5.03 -4.56
C VAL A 7 -12.29 5.87 -4.63
N THR A 8 -12.41 7.17 -4.39
CA THR A 8 -11.27 8.11 -4.24
C THR A 8 -11.07 8.53 -2.79
N ARG A 9 -11.85 7.97 -1.86
CA ARG A 9 -11.85 8.30 -0.43
C ARG A 9 -12.22 7.07 0.40
N PHE A 10 -11.58 6.94 1.55
CA PHE A 10 -11.95 6.00 2.61
C PHE A 10 -12.70 6.75 3.70
N GLY A 11 -13.82 6.21 4.16
CA GLY A 11 -14.67 6.86 5.17
C GLY A 11 -15.24 5.89 6.20
N PRO A 12 -15.94 6.40 7.23
CA PRO A 12 -16.53 5.59 8.29
C PRO A 12 -17.79 4.85 7.84
N ARG A 13 -18.30 5.17 6.65
CA ARG A 13 -19.39 4.49 6.01
C ARG A 13 -19.00 4.26 4.56
N TYR A 14 -19.40 3.11 4.04
CA TYR A 14 -19.14 2.73 2.67
C TYR A 14 -20.30 1.90 2.14
N GLU A 15 -20.54 2.00 0.84
CA GLU A 15 -21.47 1.10 0.15
C GLU A 15 -20.64 -0.03 -0.48
N PRO A 16 -20.91 -1.30 -0.13
CA PRO A 16 -20.13 -2.40 -0.65
C PRO A 16 -20.46 -2.65 -2.12
N ALA A 17 -19.43 -2.74 -2.95
CA ALA A 17 -19.57 -3.12 -4.34
C ALA A 17 -19.59 -4.64 -4.54
N ALA A 18 -19.10 -5.40 -3.55
CA ALA A 18 -19.19 -6.85 -3.45
C ALA A 18 -19.10 -7.29 -1.99
N THR A 19 -19.54 -8.51 -1.73
CA THR A 19 -19.43 -9.19 -0.43
C THR A 19 -18.73 -10.53 -0.63
N VAL A 20 -17.81 -10.89 0.25
CA VAL A 20 -17.05 -12.15 0.23
C VAL A 20 -16.95 -12.75 1.64
N GLY A 21 -16.75 -14.07 1.72
CA GLY A 21 -16.45 -14.76 2.97
C GLY A 21 -14.98 -14.64 3.40
N LEU A 22 -14.69 -14.89 4.68
CA LEU A 22 -13.32 -15.12 5.14
C LEU A 22 -12.72 -16.36 4.44
N GLY A 23 -11.49 -16.23 3.94
CA GLY A 23 -10.77 -17.25 3.18
C GLY A 23 -11.20 -17.38 1.71
N GLU A 24 -12.23 -16.65 1.27
CA GLU A 24 -12.64 -16.63 -0.14
C GLU A 24 -11.67 -15.75 -0.95
N SER A 25 -11.11 -16.30 -2.04
CA SER A 25 -10.34 -15.50 -2.99
C SER A 25 -11.25 -14.67 -3.89
N PHE A 26 -10.90 -13.42 -4.11
CA PHE A 26 -11.56 -12.52 -5.04
C PHE A 26 -10.55 -11.71 -5.85
N THR A 27 -10.96 -11.20 -7.00
CA THR A 27 -10.11 -10.39 -7.88
C THR A 27 -10.65 -8.98 -8.01
N LEU A 28 -9.77 -7.99 -7.90
CA LEU A 28 -10.05 -6.59 -8.21
C LEU A 28 -9.37 -6.23 -9.53
N GLU A 29 -10.13 -5.69 -10.48
CA GLU A 29 -9.56 -5.09 -11.69
C GLU A 29 -9.34 -3.60 -11.43
N THR A 30 -8.13 -3.11 -11.68
CA THR A 30 -7.73 -1.73 -11.44
C THR A 30 -7.34 -1.07 -12.77
N VAL A 31 -7.60 0.23 -12.85
CA VAL A 31 -6.95 1.12 -13.82
C VAL A 31 -5.70 1.72 -13.18
N ASP A 32 -4.84 2.36 -13.98
CA ASP A 32 -3.73 3.14 -13.43
C ASP A 32 -4.23 4.28 -12.51
N CYS A 33 -3.32 4.88 -11.74
CA CYS A 33 -3.64 5.96 -10.81
C CYS A 33 -4.23 7.22 -11.48
N TYR A 34 -4.07 7.34 -12.80
CA TYR A 34 -4.58 8.42 -13.62
C TYR A 34 -5.92 8.12 -14.28
N ASP A 35 -6.55 6.99 -13.95
CA ASP A 35 -7.82 6.54 -14.52
C ASP A 35 -7.78 6.38 -16.05
N GLY A 36 -6.62 5.95 -16.58
CA GLY A 36 -6.39 5.69 -18.00
C GLY A 36 -6.36 6.92 -18.89
N GLN A 37 -6.14 8.11 -18.33
CA GLN A 37 -6.17 9.38 -19.08
C GLN A 37 -4.98 9.56 -20.03
N PHE A 38 -3.84 8.91 -19.76
CA PHE A 38 -2.66 8.96 -20.62
C PHE A 38 -2.79 8.02 -21.81
N THR A 39 -3.42 8.50 -22.88
CA THR A 39 -3.64 7.73 -24.11
C THR A 39 -2.50 7.83 -25.13
N SER A 40 -1.63 8.83 -24.99
CA SER A 40 -0.38 9.00 -25.76
C SER A 40 0.67 9.71 -24.91
N ALA A 41 1.91 9.78 -25.41
CA ALA A 41 2.99 10.55 -24.79
C ALA A 41 2.79 12.08 -24.88
N ASP A 42 1.84 12.55 -25.71
CA ASP A 42 1.52 13.98 -25.85
C ASP A 42 0.59 14.48 -24.74
N VAL A 43 -0.10 13.57 -24.03
CA VAL A 43 -0.89 13.92 -22.85
C VAL A 43 0.07 14.16 -21.69
N LEU A 44 0.03 15.35 -21.10
CA LEU A 44 0.88 15.72 -19.99
C LEU A 44 0.09 15.72 -18.68
N ARG A 45 0.77 15.44 -17.57
CA ARG A 45 0.15 15.41 -16.24
C ARG A 45 -0.61 16.69 -15.85
N PRO A 46 -0.17 17.91 -16.20
CA PRO A 46 -0.96 19.12 -15.93
C PRO A 46 -2.30 19.18 -16.66
N ASP A 47 -2.49 18.40 -17.73
CA ASP A 47 -3.66 18.47 -18.61
C ASP A 47 -4.76 17.44 -18.25
N ILE A 48 -4.50 16.54 -17.30
CA ILE A 48 -5.46 15.49 -16.90
C ILE A 48 -6.37 15.97 -15.76
N ASP A 49 -7.53 15.33 -15.63
CA ASP A 49 -8.46 15.57 -14.53
C ASP A 49 -7.98 14.86 -13.25
N MET A 50 -7.40 15.64 -12.35
CA MET A 50 -6.92 15.16 -11.04
C MET A 50 -8.05 14.80 -10.06
N THR A 51 -9.32 15.11 -10.35
CA THR A 51 -10.44 14.66 -9.51
C THR A 51 -10.70 13.16 -9.64
N ARG A 52 -10.18 12.55 -10.71
CA ARG A 52 -10.23 11.11 -11.01
C ARG A 52 -8.96 10.36 -10.57
N PHE A 53 -8.03 11.04 -9.92
CA PHE A 53 -6.75 10.48 -9.47
C PHE A 53 -6.92 9.48 -8.32
N ASN A 54 -6.06 8.46 -8.26
CA ASN A 54 -5.94 7.48 -7.18
C ASN A 54 -7.25 6.73 -6.86
N ARG A 55 -7.93 6.23 -7.89
CA ARG A 55 -9.12 5.38 -7.70
C ARG A 55 -8.71 4.00 -7.17
N ALA A 56 -9.33 3.58 -6.06
CA ALA A 56 -9.18 2.25 -5.50
C ALA A 56 -10.44 1.42 -5.76
N THR A 57 -10.30 0.29 -6.44
CA THR A 57 -11.39 -0.64 -6.73
C THR A 57 -11.88 -1.29 -5.43
N GLY A 58 -13.19 -1.26 -5.21
CA GLY A 58 -13.79 -1.55 -3.92
C GLY A 58 -15.01 -0.65 -3.67
N PRO A 59 -15.52 -0.59 -2.43
CA PRO A 59 -15.08 -1.37 -1.28
C PRO A 59 -15.71 -2.78 -1.25
N VAL A 60 -14.93 -3.75 -0.80
CA VAL A 60 -15.36 -5.14 -0.58
C VAL A 60 -15.75 -5.30 0.88
N HIS A 61 -16.95 -5.86 1.11
CA HIS A 61 -17.42 -6.28 2.42
C HIS A 61 -16.96 -7.71 2.71
N VAL A 62 -16.39 -7.95 3.89
CA VAL A 62 -15.97 -9.28 4.34
C VAL A 62 -16.90 -9.78 5.43
N GLU A 63 -17.66 -10.83 5.17
CA GLU A 63 -18.65 -11.35 6.11
C GLU A 63 -18.01 -11.79 7.43
N GLY A 64 -18.69 -11.48 8.54
CA GLY A 64 -18.25 -11.88 9.89
C GLY A 64 -17.14 -11.02 10.49
N VAL A 65 -16.60 -10.01 9.79
CA VAL A 65 -15.60 -9.09 10.36
C VAL A 65 -16.29 -7.97 11.15
N ALA A 66 -15.97 -7.84 12.43
CA ALA A 66 -16.50 -6.80 13.31
C ALA A 66 -15.47 -5.68 13.56
N PRO A 67 -15.90 -4.45 13.90
CA PRO A 67 -14.99 -3.40 14.35
C PRO A 67 -14.11 -3.86 15.51
N GLY A 68 -12.79 -3.64 15.38
CA GLY A 68 -11.78 -4.08 16.34
C GLY A 68 -11.10 -5.42 15.99
N ASP A 69 -11.70 -6.22 15.10
CA ASP A 69 -11.05 -7.42 14.58
C ASP A 69 -9.78 -7.04 13.81
N TRP A 70 -8.76 -7.88 13.95
CA TRP A 70 -7.61 -7.84 13.04
C TRP A 70 -7.80 -8.86 11.95
N VAL A 71 -7.58 -8.42 10.72
CA VAL A 71 -7.66 -9.28 9.54
C VAL A 71 -6.40 -9.14 8.72
N ARG A 72 -6.00 -10.23 8.09
CA ARG A 72 -4.87 -10.31 7.18
C ARG A 72 -5.41 -10.41 5.76
N VAL A 73 -5.07 -9.45 4.92
CA VAL A 73 -5.39 -9.43 3.49
C VAL A 73 -4.20 -10.02 2.74
N ASN A 74 -4.34 -11.27 2.29
CA ASN A 74 -3.31 -11.97 1.54
C ASN A 74 -3.30 -11.49 0.09
N VAL A 75 -2.12 -11.14 -0.43
CA VAL A 75 -1.92 -10.80 -1.84
C VAL A 75 -1.51 -12.08 -2.56
N GLU A 76 -2.46 -12.72 -3.23
CA GLU A 76 -2.25 -14.00 -3.91
C GLU A 76 -1.54 -13.80 -5.25
N ASP A 77 -1.93 -12.77 -6.01
CA ASP A 77 -1.35 -12.45 -7.31
C ASP A 77 -1.54 -10.97 -7.68
N VAL A 78 -0.61 -10.44 -8.48
CA VAL A 78 -0.65 -9.07 -9.04
C VAL A 78 -0.26 -9.15 -10.52
N GLU A 79 -1.26 -9.14 -11.39
CA GLU A 79 -1.08 -9.11 -12.84
C GLU A 79 -1.15 -7.68 -13.35
N VAL A 80 -0.15 -7.22 -14.09
CA VAL A 80 -0.15 -5.90 -14.72
C VAL A 80 -0.16 -6.01 -16.24
N ARG A 81 -0.83 -5.06 -16.92
CA ARG A 81 -0.93 -5.04 -18.38
C ARG A 81 -0.51 -3.70 -18.93
N GLY A 82 0.53 -3.72 -19.76
CA GLY A 82 1.12 -2.52 -20.33
C GLY A 82 0.27 -1.84 -21.42
N PRO A 83 0.67 -0.63 -21.84
CA PRO A 83 1.86 0.08 -21.36
C PRO A 83 1.67 0.63 -19.94
N GLY A 84 2.77 0.75 -19.19
CA GLY A 84 2.80 1.56 -17.98
C GLY A 84 3.00 3.04 -18.31
N VAL A 85 2.81 3.92 -17.35
CA VAL A 85 2.97 5.38 -17.52
C VAL A 85 3.99 5.88 -16.51
N MET A 86 4.92 6.70 -16.98
CA MET A 86 5.73 7.56 -16.11
C MET A 86 5.63 8.99 -16.59
N ALA A 87 5.24 9.88 -15.67
CA ALA A 87 5.14 11.30 -15.94
C ALA A 87 6.20 12.07 -15.14
N VAL A 88 6.75 13.10 -15.77
CA VAL A 88 7.59 14.12 -15.15
C VAL A 88 6.83 15.43 -15.23
N ALA A 89 6.73 16.17 -14.13
CA ALA A 89 6.04 17.46 -14.09
C ALA A 89 6.72 18.41 -13.08
N PRO A 90 6.68 19.73 -13.31
CA PRO A 90 7.16 20.70 -12.33
C PRO A 90 6.54 20.47 -10.94
N GLY A 91 7.39 20.38 -9.91
CA GLY A 91 6.99 20.13 -8.53
C GLY A 91 6.64 18.68 -8.18
N LEU A 92 6.72 17.73 -9.13
CA LEU A 92 6.50 16.32 -8.87
C LEU A 92 7.78 15.63 -8.37
N GLY A 93 7.69 14.92 -7.25
CA GLY A 93 8.82 14.20 -6.65
C GLY A 93 9.80 15.09 -5.91
N VAL A 94 10.85 14.48 -5.34
CA VAL A 94 11.78 15.15 -4.42
C VAL A 94 12.73 16.15 -5.10
N LEU A 95 12.84 16.09 -6.43
CA LEU A 95 13.59 17.02 -7.27
C LEU A 95 12.68 17.72 -8.29
N GLY A 96 11.39 17.83 -7.98
CA GLY A 96 10.38 18.40 -8.87
C GLY A 96 10.67 19.85 -9.25
N GLU A 97 11.42 20.59 -8.43
CA GLU A 97 11.89 21.96 -8.72
C GLU A 97 12.88 22.04 -9.88
N ARG A 98 13.54 20.93 -10.24
CA ARG A 98 14.46 20.86 -11.39
C ARG A 98 13.76 20.59 -12.71
N VAL A 99 12.47 20.28 -12.67
CA VAL A 99 11.68 19.96 -13.87
C VAL A 99 11.11 21.24 -14.46
N GLU A 100 11.68 21.68 -15.58
CA GLU A 100 11.21 22.89 -16.27
C GLU A 100 9.96 22.64 -17.12
N GLN A 101 9.86 21.46 -17.74
CA GLN A 101 8.77 21.10 -18.65
C GLN A 101 8.23 19.71 -18.31
N ALA A 102 6.91 19.57 -18.37
CA ALA A 102 6.27 18.27 -18.19
C ALA A 102 6.55 17.36 -19.40
N SER A 103 6.68 16.05 -19.15
CA SER A 103 6.81 15.04 -20.20
C SER A 103 6.23 13.71 -19.73
N THR A 104 5.76 12.91 -20.68
CA THR A 104 5.16 11.60 -20.43
C THR A 104 5.89 10.52 -21.22
N ARG A 105 6.09 9.37 -20.60
CA ARG A 105 6.49 8.15 -21.30
C ARG A 105 5.47 7.04 -21.06
N LEU A 106 4.97 6.47 -22.15
CA LEU A 106 4.28 5.18 -22.15
C LEU A 106 5.34 4.08 -22.27
N LEU A 107 5.37 3.18 -21.30
CA LEU A 107 6.43 2.20 -21.11
C LEU A 107 5.94 0.80 -21.49
N PRO A 108 6.48 0.19 -22.57
CA PRO A 108 6.11 -1.17 -22.94
C PRO A 108 6.47 -2.17 -21.83
N VAL A 109 5.54 -3.08 -21.54
CA VAL A 109 5.77 -4.24 -20.69
C VAL A 109 5.93 -5.46 -21.58
N ALA A 110 7.13 -6.01 -21.62
CA ALA A 110 7.46 -7.15 -22.48
C ALA A 110 8.59 -7.98 -21.87
N SER A 111 8.50 -9.30 -22.04
CA SER A 111 9.55 -10.25 -21.63
C SER A 111 9.91 -10.15 -20.14
N GLY A 112 8.91 -9.96 -19.28
CA GLY A 112 9.10 -9.85 -17.82
C GLY A 112 9.80 -8.56 -17.37
N ARG A 113 9.81 -7.52 -18.21
CA ARG A 113 10.42 -6.22 -17.94
C ARG A 113 9.49 -5.08 -18.35
N VAL A 114 9.72 -3.92 -17.76
CA VAL A 114 9.24 -2.64 -18.30
C VAL A 114 10.40 -1.87 -18.92
N TRP A 115 10.19 -1.29 -20.11
CA TRP A 115 11.22 -0.65 -20.91
C TRP A 115 11.08 0.87 -20.91
N LEU A 116 12.05 1.58 -20.33
CA LEU A 116 12.14 3.05 -20.35
C LEU A 116 12.61 3.56 -21.71
N THR A 117 13.55 2.83 -22.31
CA THR A 117 14.02 2.98 -23.69
C THR A 117 14.16 1.59 -24.31
N GLU A 118 14.52 1.51 -25.59
CA GLU A 118 14.78 0.23 -26.28
C GLU A 118 15.93 -0.57 -25.66
N GLN A 119 16.86 0.08 -24.95
CA GLN A 119 18.05 -0.53 -24.35
C GLN A 119 17.97 -0.59 -22.81
N VAL A 120 17.16 0.27 -22.19
CA VAL A 120 17.05 0.40 -20.75
C VAL A 120 15.70 -0.12 -20.30
N GLY A 121 15.70 -1.30 -19.69
CA GLY A 121 14.53 -1.88 -19.05
C GLY A 121 14.83 -2.39 -17.65
N VAL A 122 13.79 -2.52 -16.84
CA VAL A 122 13.86 -2.97 -15.44
C VAL A 122 13.00 -4.24 -15.29
N PRO A 123 13.46 -5.28 -14.59
CA PRO A 123 12.62 -6.44 -14.28
C PRO A 123 11.33 -6.02 -13.59
N LEU A 124 10.21 -6.65 -13.96
CA LEU A 124 8.94 -6.41 -13.28
C LEU A 124 9.04 -6.86 -11.81
N ASP A 125 8.49 -6.06 -10.91
CA ASP A 125 8.24 -6.41 -9.51
C ASP A 125 6.90 -5.75 -9.12
N PRO A 126 5.76 -6.29 -9.63
CA PRO A 126 4.48 -5.63 -9.50
C PRO A 126 4.02 -5.52 -8.04
N MET A 127 3.46 -4.37 -7.68
CA MET A 127 3.02 -4.05 -6.32
C MET A 127 1.71 -3.25 -6.32
N ILE A 128 1.08 -3.16 -5.15
CA ILE A 128 -0.14 -2.39 -4.90
C ILE A 128 0.20 -1.14 -4.09
N GLY A 129 0.03 0.05 -4.66
CA GLY A 129 0.32 1.34 -4.00
C GLY A 129 -0.75 1.71 -3.00
N ILE A 130 -2.01 1.61 -3.44
CA ILE A 130 -3.18 1.86 -2.58
C ILE A 130 -3.79 0.55 -2.15
N ILE A 131 -3.76 0.28 -0.85
CA ILE A 131 -4.58 -0.74 -0.20
C ILE A 131 -5.04 -0.22 1.15
N GLY A 132 -6.34 -0.24 1.39
CA GLY A 132 -6.89 0.33 2.61
C GLY A 132 -8.28 -0.16 2.95
N VAL A 133 -8.71 0.19 4.15
CA VAL A 133 -9.98 -0.21 4.75
C VAL A 133 -10.79 1.02 5.16
N ALA A 134 -12.07 0.83 5.44
CA ALA A 134 -12.91 1.92 5.95
C ALA A 134 -12.31 2.50 7.25
N THR A 135 -12.48 3.81 7.45
CA THR A 135 -11.92 4.54 8.60
C THR A 135 -12.83 4.41 9.82
N ASP A 136 -12.35 4.79 11.01
CA ASP A 136 -13.14 4.84 12.26
C ASP A 136 -13.81 6.20 12.51
N GLY A 137 -13.65 7.17 11.59
CA GLY A 137 -14.20 8.51 11.76
C GLY A 137 -14.11 9.39 10.51
N GLU A 138 -12.94 9.94 10.23
CA GLU A 138 -12.78 10.94 9.16
C GLU A 138 -12.83 10.31 7.76
N THR A 139 -13.37 11.06 6.80
CA THR A 139 -13.25 10.68 5.38
C THR A 139 -11.93 11.21 4.82
N VAL A 140 -11.07 10.29 4.39
CA VAL A 140 -9.68 10.57 3.97
C VAL A 140 -9.53 10.28 2.48
N PRO A 141 -8.88 11.15 1.68
CA PRO A 141 -8.55 10.83 0.28
C PRO A 141 -7.73 9.55 0.17
N SER A 142 -7.97 8.75 -0.87
CA SER A 142 -7.21 7.52 -1.12
C SER A 142 -5.70 7.76 -1.29
N SER A 143 -5.31 8.95 -1.75
CA SER A 143 -3.92 9.42 -1.87
C SER A 143 -3.22 9.72 -0.53
N VAL A 144 -3.92 9.66 0.61
CA VAL A 144 -3.35 9.99 1.92
C VAL A 144 -3.24 8.72 2.77
N PRO A 145 -2.01 8.24 3.07
CA PRO A 145 -1.86 7.06 3.91
C PRO A 145 -2.14 7.34 5.39
N GLY A 146 -2.40 6.27 6.14
CA GLY A 146 -2.59 6.32 7.58
C GLY A 146 -2.88 4.96 8.19
N ARG A 147 -3.53 4.97 9.36
CA ARG A 147 -3.89 3.75 10.11
C ARG A 147 -4.82 2.81 9.33
N HIS A 148 -5.59 3.35 8.40
CA HIS A 148 -6.51 2.61 7.55
C HIS A 148 -5.84 2.05 6.29
N GLY A 149 -4.52 2.21 6.11
CA GLY A 149 -3.84 1.96 4.84
C GLY A 149 -3.85 3.21 3.98
N GLY A 150 -4.41 3.11 2.77
CA GLY A 150 -4.43 4.20 1.78
C GLY A 150 -3.20 4.13 0.86
N ASN A 151 -2.67 5.27 0.44
CA ASN A 151 -1.52 5.35 -0.46
C ASN A 151 -0.18 5.07 0.23
N LEU A 152 0.06 3.78 0.50
CA LEU A 152 1.20 3.32 1.29
C LEU A 152 2.49 3.25 0.47
N ASP A 153 2.37 3.09 -0.85
CA ASP A 153 3.46 2.91 -1.83
C ASP A 153 4.63 2.13 -1.25
N THR A 154 4.29 0.94 -0.77
CA THR A 154 5.23 0.05 -0.12
C THR A 154 5.47 -1.10 -1.08
N LYS A 155 6.62 -1.10 -1.78
CA LYS A 155 6.96 -2.11 -2.81
C LYS A 155 6.86 -3.57 -2.39
N LEU A 156 6.85 -3.82 -1.08
CA LEU A 156 6.70 -5.15 -0.51
C LEU A 156 5.23 -5.62 -0.43
N VAL A 157 4.24 -4.77 -0.75
CA VAL A 157 2.83 -5.13 -0.94
C VAL A 157 2.65 -5.72 -2.34
N ARG A 158 3.08 -6.98 -2.48
CA ARG A 158 3.14 -7.72 -3.74
C ARG A 158 2.71 -9.17 -3.53
N ALA A 159 2.60 -9.94 -4.61
CA ALA A 159 2.23 -11.36 -4.54
C ALA A 159 3.08 -12.14 -3.51
N GLY A 160 2.42 -12.96 -2.70
CA GLY A 160 3.02 -13.71 -1.60
C GLY A 160 3.16 -12.94 -0.27
N ALA A 161 2.93 -11.63 -0.26
CA ALA A 161 2.84 -10.84 0.97
C ALA A 161 1.41 -10.78 1.49
N ALA A 162 1.22 -10.19 2.68
CA ALA A 162 -0.10 -9.87 3.20
C ALA A 162 -0.07 -8.58 4.01
N VAL A 163 -1.14 -7.79 3.96
CA VAL A 163 -1.28 -6.59 4.79
C VAL A 163 -2.40 -6.83 5.80
N ALA A 164 -2.08 -6.67 7.08
CA ALA A 164 -3.06 -6.77 8.14
C ALA A 164 -3.56 -5.39 8.57
N PHE A 165 -4.85 -5.31 8.79
CA PHE A 165 -5.56 -4.12 9.22
C PHE A 165 -6.41 -4.43 10.45
N ARG A 166 -6.56 -3.41 11.29
CA ARG A 166 -7.67 -3.36 12.25
C ARG A 166 -8.93 -2.92 11.51
N ALA A 167 -9.97 -3.74 11.54
CA ALA A 167 -11.27 -3.37 11.00
C ALA A 167 -11.86 -2.24 11.84
N ASN A 168 -12.22 -1.12 11.20
CA ASN A 168 -12.85 0.00 11.89
C ASN A 168 -14.38 0.01 11.72
N GLN A 169 -14.86 -0.63 10.66
CA GLN A 169 -16.27 -0.76 10.34
C GLN A 169 -16.65 -2.24 10.15
N PRO A 170 -17.93 -2.60 10.34
CA PRO A 170 -18.42 -3.93 10.00
C PRO A 170 -18.05 -4.28 8.56
N GLY A 171 -17.51 -5.48 8.37
CA GLY A 171 -17.10 -6.00 7.07
C GLY A 171 -15.89 -5.33 6.42
N LEU A 172 -15.04 -4.63 7.20
CA LEU A 172 -13.74 -4.08 6.78
C LEU A 172 -13.82 -2.87 5.82
N GLY A 173 -14.52 -2.99 4.70
CA GLY A 173 -14.58 -1.98 3.63
C GLY A 173 -13.27 -1.85 2.87
N LEU A 174 -12.74 -2.97 2.37
CA LEU A 174 -11.44 -3.06 1.71
C LEU A 174 -11.49 -2.52 0.28
N ALA A 175 -10.57 -1.64 -0.10
CA ALA A 175 -10.35 -1.23 -1.49
C ALA A 175 -8.85 -1.24 -1.82
N ALA A 176 -8.53 -1.49 -3.09
CA ALA A 176 -7.16 -1.47 -3.59
C ALA A 176 -7.06 -0.91 -5.01
N GLY A 177 -5.95 -0.29 -5.35
CA GLY A 177 -5.71 0.35 -6.65
C GLY A 177 -4.25 0.76 -6.78
N ASP A 178 -3.97 1.63 -7.76
CA ASP A 178 -2.65 2.24 -7.94
C ASP A 178 -1.54 1.19 -8.04
N LEU A 179 -1.63 0.34 -9.07
CA LEU A 179 -0.62 -0.69 -9.26
C LEU A 179 0.60 -0.08 -9.91
N HIS A 180 1.78 -0.53 -9.46
CA HIS A 180 3.03 -0.22 -10.12
C HIS A 180 3.62 -1.48 -10.74
N ALA A 181 4.10 -1.38 -11.98
CA ALA A 181 4.87 -2.48 -12.58
C ALA A 181 6.23 -2.66 -11.89
N VAL A 182 6.82 -1.54 -11.46
CA VAL A 182 8.05 -1.44 -10.67
C VAL A 182 8.02 -0.10 -9.91
N MET A 183 8.50 -0.09 -8.67
CA MET A 183 8.73 1.14 -7.91
C MET A 183 9.93 0.97 -6.95
N GLY A 184 10.74 2.02 -6.81
CA GLY A 184 11.84 2.07 -5.84
C GLY A 184 11.37 2.54 -4.45
N ASP A 185 12.14 2.22 -3.41
CA ASP A 185 11.89 2.81 -2.09
C ASP A 185 12.06 4.33 -2.15
N GLY A 186 11.11 5.04 -1.54
CA GLY A 186 11.04 6.50 -1.53
C GLY A 186 10.15 7.08 -2.62
N GLU A 187 9.87 6.33 -3.70
CA GLU A 187 9.11 6.82 -4.86
C GLU A 187 9.60 8.21 -5.33
N LEU A 188 10.94 8.36 -5.41
CA LEU A 188 11.57 9.68 -5.40
C LEU A 188 11.16 10.59 -6.58
N GLY A 189 10.77 10.01 -7.71
CA GLY A 189 10.27 10.72 -8.87
C GLY A 189 8.82 11.19 -8.74
N GLY A 190 8.14 10.87 -7.64
CA GLY A 190 6.72 11.17 -7.40
C GLY A 190 5.74 10.13 -7.94
N THR A 191 6.22 9.13 -8.68
CA THR A 191 5.43 8.03 -9.27
C THR A 191 6.28 6.77 -9.35
N GLY A 192 5.62 5.61 -9.34
CA GLY A 192 6.17 4.37 -9.85
C GLY A 192 6.06 4.28 -11.37
N VAL A 193 6.09 3.07 -11.91
CA VAL A 193 5.55 2.80 -13.24
C VAL A 193 4.06 2.51 -13.10
N GLU A 194 3.25 3.53 -13.27
CA GLU A 194 1.79 3.50 -13.10
C GLU A 194 1.14 2.58 -14.13
N ILE A 195 0.31 1.62 -13.69
CA ILE A 195 -0.23 0.62 -14.61
C ILE A 195 -1.59 0.06 -14.14
N GLY A 196 -2.44 -0.30 -15.10
CA GLY A 196 -3.66 -1.05 -14.82
C GLY A 196 -3.40 -2.55 -14.69
N GLY A 197 -4.31 -3.27 -14.03
CA GLY A 197 -4.10 -4.70 -13.81
C GLY A 197 -5.22 -5.41 -13.06
N ARG A 198 -4.84 -6.55 -12.50
CA ARG A 198 -5.70 -7.40 -11.68
C ARG A 198 -4.95 -7.82 -10.43
N VAL A 199 -5.61 -7.69 -9.29
CA VAL A 199 -5.08 -8.15 -8.01
C VAL A 199 -6.00 -9.25 -7.50
N ARG A 200 -5.43 -10.40 -7.16
CA ARG A 200 -6.13 -11.48 -6.48
C ARG A 200 -5.81 -11.45 -5.00
N LEU A 201 -6.84 -11.40 -4.17
CA LEU A 201 -6.76 -11.23 -2.72
C LEU A 201 -7.63 -12.27 -2.00
N SER A 202 -7.30 -12.56 -0.75
CA SER A 202 -8.19 -13.21 0.22
C SER A 202 -8.04 -12.55 1.59
N VAL A 203 -9.04 -12.72 2.46
CA VAL A 203 -9.02 -12.12 3.81
C VAL A 203 -9.19 -13.20 4.87
N GLU A 204 -8.27 -13.24 5.82
CA GLU A 204 -8.27 -14.16 6.95
C GLU A 204 -8.29 -13.39 8.27
N ARG A 205 -8.70 -14.05 9.36
CA ARG A 205 -8.54 -13.47 10.70
C ARG A 205 -7.07 -13.51 11.11
N LEU A 206 -6.59 -12.42 11.69
CA LEU A 206 -5.32 -12.38 12.39
C LEU A 206 -5.59 -12.44 13.90
N PRO A 207 -4.80 -13.18 14.68
CA PRO A 207 -4.87 -13.11 16.14
C PRO A 207 -4.75 -11.67 16.64
N ARG A 208 -5.46 -11.38 17.74
CA ARG A 208 -5.61 -10.02 18.26
C ARG A 208 -4.25 -9.35 18.47
N HIS A 209 -4.15 -8.11 17.99
CA HIS A 209 -3.04 -7.19 18.20
C HIS A 209 -3.56 -5.92 18.88
N GLU A 210 -2.84 -5.40 19.87
CA GLU A 210 -3.23 -4.16 20.59
C GLU A 210 -2.67 -2.88 19.96
N GLY A 211 -2.42 -2.94 18.65
CA GLY A 211 -1.93 -1.83 17.87
C GLY A 211 -2.97 -1.19 16.96
N THR A 212 -2.48 -0.36 16.06
CA THR A 212 -3.31 0.49 15.19
C THR A 212 -2.71 0.81 13.84
N TRP A 213 -1.44 0.44 13.59
CA TRP A 213 -0.79 0.64 12.29
C TRP A 213 -0.90 -0.61 11.43
N PRO A 214 -1.11 -0.49 10.10
CA PRO A 214 -1.08 -1.65 9.23
C PRO A 214 0.22 -2.43 9.37
N LEU A 215 0.11 -3.76 9.34
CA LEU A 215 1.25 -4.66 9.44
C LEU A 215 1.43 -5.39 8.12
N LEU A 216 2.60 -5.30 7.52
CA LEU A 216 2.94 -6.06 6.33
C LEU A 216 3.67 -7.34 6.73
N PHE A 217 3.16 -8.48 6.27
CA PHE A 217 3.79 -9.79 6.39
C PHE A 217 4.51 -10.10 5.09
N SER A 218 5.84 -10.14 5.18
CA SER A 218 6.72 -10.61 4.11
C SER A 218 7.21 -12.04 4.40
N ALA A 219 8.03 -12.61 3.52
CA ALA A 219 8.53 -13.98 3.67
C ALA A 219 9.28 -14.21 5.00
N ASP A 220 10.04 -13.22 5.47
CA ASP A 220 11.00 -13.35 6.57
C ASP A 220 10.77 -12.36 7.73
N ALA A 221 9.89 -11.36 7.54
CA ALA A 221 9.66 -10.31 8.52
C ALA A 221 8.21 -9.81 8.56
N VAL A 222 7.84 -9.19 9.68
CA VAL A 222 6.67 -8.32 9.83
C VAL A 222 7.15 -6.87 9.81
N HIS A 223 6.46 -6.00 9.09
CA HIS A 223 6.81 -4.60 8.98
C HIS A 223 5.66 -3.74 9.50
N VAL A 224 5.94 -2.84 10.44
CA VAL A 224 4.97 -1.81 10.82
C VAL A 224 4.97 -0.73 9.76
N LEU A 225 3.84 -0.47 9.10
CA LEU A 225 3.71 0.61 8.13
C LEU A 225 3.16 1.86 8.83
N ALA A 226 4.02 2.85 9.05
CA ALA A 226 3.66 4.08 9.76
C ALA A 226 3.74 5.28 8.82
N SER A 227 2.73 6.13 8.87
CA SER A 227 2.64 7.32 8.00
C SER A 227 2.36 8.58 8.80
N ALA A 228 3.06 9.66 8.47
CA ALA A 228 2.91 10.95 9.15
C ALA A 228 3.30 12.09 8.21
N THR A 229 3.13 13.34 8.65
CA THR A 229 3.51 14.51 7.84
C THR A 229 5.03 14.59 7.66
N THR A 230 5.80 14.07 8.61
CA THR A 230 7.26 14.05 8.55
C THR A 230 7.82 12.65 8.74
N VAL A 231 9.04 12.42 8.25
CA VAL A 231 9.76 11.14 8.43
C VAL A 231 9.97 10.87 9.91
N ASP A 232 10.39 11.87 10.69
CA ASP A 232 10.66 11.72 12.13
C ASP A 232 9.41 11.28 12.91
N GLU A 233 8.25 11.85 12.61
CA GLU A 233 6.98 11.44 13.22
C GLU A 233 6.59 10.01 12.82
N ALA A 234 6.75 9.67 11.54
CA ALA A 234 6.45 8.33 11.03
C ALA A 234 7.38 7.28 11.68
N VAL A 235 8.67 7.60 11.85
CA VAL A 235 9.66 6.76 12.55
C VAL A 235 9.27 6.55 14.00
N ARG A 236 8.93 7.62 14.73
CA ARG A 236 8.49 7.52 16.13
C ARG A 236 7.25 6.64 16.26
N ALA A 237 6.27 6.82 15.38
CA ALA A 237 5.03 6.04 15.39
C ALA A 237 5.28 4.56 15.06
N GLY A 238 6.08 4.29 14.03
CA GLY A 238 6.45 2.94 13.62
C GLY A 238 7.25 2.20 14.69
N PHE A 239 8.23 2.87 15.30
CA PHE A 239 9.06 2.28 16.34
C PHE A 239 8.25 2.01 17.62
N ALA A 240 7.36 2.93 18.02
CA ALA A 240 6.49 2.71 19.18
C ALA A 240 5.58 1.48 19.01
N GLU A 241 5.07 1.24 17.80
CA GLU A 241 4.30 0.03 17.50
C GLU A 241 5.18 -1.22 17.50
N ALA A 242 6.39 -1.15 16.91
CA ALA A 242 7.33 -2.26 16.91
C ALA A 242 7.71 -2.69 18.34
N VAL A 243 7.95 -1.74 19.23
CA VAL A 243 8.21 -2.00 20.66
C VAL A 243 7.03 -2.69 21.32
N ARG A 244 5.79 -2.31 20.99
CA ARG A 244 4.58 -2.99 21.49
C ARG A 244 4.50 -4.44 21.01
N ILE A 245 4.82 -4.69 19.74
CA ILE A 245 4.82 -6.04 19.14
C ILE A 245 5.86 -6.92 19.85
N VAL A 246 7.08 -6.41 20.04
CA VAL A 246 8.17 -7.14 20.72
C VAL A 246 7.83 -7.39 22.19
N ALA A 247 7.30 -6.40 22.91
CA ALA A 247 6.87 -6.57 24.30
C ALA A 247 5.84 -7.69 24.45
N ALA A 248 4.80 -7.68 23.61
CA ALA A 248 3.73 -8.68 23.63
C ALA A 248 4.21 -10.07 23.18
N GLY A 249 5.11 -10.15 22.18
CA GLY A 249 5.62 -11.41 21.65
C GLY A 249 6.56 -12.16 22.59
N HIS A 250 7.21 -11.45 23.52
CA HIS A 250 8.22 -12.02 24.43
C HIS A 250 7.83 -11.93 25.92
N ASP A 251 6.67 -11.35 26.23
CA ASP A 251 6.21 -11.11 27.61
C ASP A 251 7.25 -10.36 28.47
N ILE A 252 7.82 -9.30 27.89
CA ILE A 252 8.85 -8.48 28.55
C ILE A 252 8.37 -7.05 28.79
N ALA A 253 8.89 -6.44 29.86
CA ALA A 253 8.57 -5.07 30.22
C ALA A 253 9.07 -4.07 29.15
N TRP A 254 8.38 -2.93 29.07
CA TRP A 254 8.67 -1.90 28.06
C TRP A 254 10.14 -1.48 27.96
N PRO A 255 10.91 -1.27 29.06
CA PRO A 255 12.32 -0.88 28.93
C PRO A 255 13.18 -1.91 28.18
N ASP A 256 12.91 -3.20 28.37
CA ASP A 256 13.66 -4.27 27.70
C ASP A 256 13.16 -4.49 26.28
N ALA A 257 11.84 -4.40 26.04
CA ALA A 257 11.30 -4.38 24.69
C ALA A 257 11.88 -3.23 23.86
N TYR A 258 11.99 -2.04 24.44
CA TYR A 258 12.58 -0.86 23.80
C TYR A 258 14.04 -1.10 23.39
N ARG A 259 14.86 -1.64 24.29
CA ARG A 259 16.26 -2.00 24.02
C ARG A 259 16.38 -3.08 22.95
N LEU A 260 15.60 -4.16 23.09
CA LEU A 260 15.63 -5.29 22.17
C LEU A 260 15.21 -4.84 20.76
N THR A 261 14.10 -4.11 20.65
CA THR A 261 13.61 -3.59 19.36
C THR A 261 14.68 -2.73 18.67
N SER A 262 15.40 -1.89 19.43
CA SER A 262 16.46 -1.02 18.89
C SER A 262 17.61 -1.78 18.22
N ILE A 263 17.91 -3.01 18.67
CA ILE A 263 19.03 -3.80 18.14
C ILE A 263 18.60 -4.86 17.11
N VAL A 264 17.30 -5.13 16.96
CA VAL A 264 16.79 -6.17 16.03
C VAL A 264 15.92 -5.63 14.91
N ALA A 265 15.42 -4.40 15.01
CA ALA A 265 14.56 -3.80 14.00
C ALA A 265 15.36 -2.98 12.98
N ASP A 266 14.92 -3.00 11.72
CA ASP A 266 15.46 -2.15 10.66
C ASP A 266 14.46 -1.06 10.27
N LEU A 267 14.89 0.20 10.20
CA LEU A 267 14.10 1.27 9.60
C LEU A 267 14.29 1.28 8.08
N GLN A 268 13.20 1.32 7.34
CA GLN A 268 13.18 1.44 5.88
C GLN A 268 12.14 2.48 5.44
N VAL A 269 12.27 3.00 4.22
CA VAL A 269 11.36 4.01 3.66
C VAL A 269 10.49 3.37 2.58
N SER A 270 9.18 3.61 2.62
CA SER A 270 8.27 3.22 1.54
C SER A 270 8.16 4.34 0.51
N GLN A 271 7.66 5.53 0.90
CA GLN A 271 7.60 6.72 0.06
C GLN A 271 7.78 8.02 0.86
N VAL A 272 8.18 9.09 0.17
CA VAL A 272 8.34 10.44 0.76
C VAL A 272 7.67 11.56 -0.06
N VAL A 273 6.78 11.21 -0.97
CA VAL A 273 6.22 12.14 -1.98
C VAL A 273 4.72 12.38 -1.84
N ASN A 274 4.02 11.58 -1.03
CA ASN A 274 2.61 11.77 -0.74
C ASN A 274 2.35 12.87 0.30
N PRO A 275 1.09 13.29 0.53
CA PRO A 275 0.74 14.26 1.58
C PRO A 275 1.18 13.85 2.99
N ARG A 276 1.42 12.56 3.20
CA ARG A 276 2.10 12.00 4.37
C ARG A 276 3.14 11.02 3.86
N VAL A 277 4.34 11.05 4.44
CA VAL A 277 5.38 10.05 4.15
C VAL A 277 5.01 8.71 4.79
N THR A 278 5.54 7.62 4.26
CA THR A 278 5.37 6.28 4.83
C THR A 278 6.74 5.64 5.05
N VAL A 279 7.01 5.24 6.28
CA VAL A 279 8.16 4.41 6.64
C VAL A 279 7.69 3.03 7.06
N ARG A 280 8.61 2.08 7.05
CA ARG A 280 8.36 0.75 7.60
C ARG A 280 9.44 0.33 8.57
N VAL A 281 9.03 -0.13 9.75
CA VAL A 281 9.93 -0.71 10.75
C VAL A 281 9.84 -2.22 10.62
N ARG A 282 10.90 -2.82 10.09
CA ARG A 282 11.02 -4.26 9.86
C ARG A 282 11.41 -4.98 11.14
N LEU A 283 10.65 -6.00 11.50
CA LEU A 283 10.94 -6.94 12.58
C LEU A 283 11.11 -8.35 11.98
N PRO A 284 12.29 -8.99 12.13
CA PRO A 284 12.46 -10.39 11.80
C PRO A 284 11.43 -11.26 12.53
N ARG A 285 10.87 -12.28 11.86
CA ARG A 285 9.74 -13.08 12.38
C ARG A 285 9.96 -13.64 13.79
N GLN A 286 11.19 -14.04 14.14
CA GLN A 286 11.53 -14.58 15.46
C GLN A 286 11.29 -13.58 16.62
N TRP A 287 11.18 -12.29 16.32
CA TRP A 287 10.92 -11.24 17.30
C TRP A 287 9.44 -10.83 17.37
N CYS A 288 8.58 -11.46 16.56
CA CYS A 288 7.14 -11.23 16.53
C CYS A 288 6.39 -12.32 17.33
N PRO A 289 5.11 -12.09 17.69
CA PRO A 289 4.27 -13.12 18.31
C PRO A 289 4.24 -14.42 17.49
N ALA A 290 4.46 -15.56 18.14
CA ALA A 290 4.45 -16.89 17.52
C ALA A 290 3.11 -17.19 16.81
N THR A 291 2.01 -16.71 17.40
CA THR A 291 0.65 -16.83 16.86
C THR A 291 0.46 -16.20 15.47
N TRP A 292 1.33 -15.27 15.07
CA TRP A 292 1.26 -14.64 13.74
C TRP A 292 2.14 -15.34 12.71
N THR A 293 3.20 -16.03 13.15
CA THR A 293 4.25 -16.55 12.27
C THR A 293 4.13 -18.06 12.03
N GLY A 294 3.23 -18.74 12.76
CA GLY A 294 2.99 -20.18 12.62
C GLY A 294 4.15 -21.04 13.12
N ALA A 295 5.02 -20.47 13.95
CA ALA A 295 6.12 -21.14 14.65
C ALA A 295 5.69 -21.63 16.04
#